data_AF-A0A024FGK7-F1
#
_entry.id   AF-A0A024FGK7-F1
#
_cell.length_a   1.000
_cell.length_b   1.000
_cell.length_c   1.000
_cell.angle_alpha   90.00
_cell.angle_beta   90.00
_cell.angle_gamma   90.00
#
_symmetry.space_group_name_H-M   'P 1'
#
loop_
_entity.id
_entity.type
_entity.pdbx_description
1 polymer ?
#
loop_
_entity_poly.entity_id
_entity_poly.type
_entity_poly.pdbx_seq_one_letter_code
_entity_poly.pdbx_strand_id
1 'polypeptide(L)'
;MKSVLILVLAIFVISCFGTKKAIETQPQQIKEIAVVEEVPDAIKPPIDSASIPQKTEEITQEQSEIIEEEPIVEHDTTFESFSHIIWQELLEKHASENGNVNYSGFKKDAKQLKSYINSLTLKTPTNEWSKEDKLAYWINAYNALTIDLIIRNYPTKSIKNIKDPWDQRLWKFGGKWQNLNDIEHKILRKMNEPRIHFAIVCASESCPKLQNEAFTSSNFEEQLTNVTKEFLSDTSKNELSKDRIMLSKIFKWFKKDFEENGSLIDFLNQYSEIRISNKAKRSFKAYNWDLNE
;
A
#
# COMPACT_ATOMS: atom_id res chain seq x y z
N MET A 1 -32.79 38.96 51.69
CA MET A 1 -32.56 37.85 52.67
C MET A 1 -32.74 36.54 51.91
N LYS A 2 -31.87 35.53 52.01
CA LYS A 2 -30.65 35.37 52.81
C LYS A 2 -29.47 35.01 51.87
N SER A 3 -28.26 35.50 52.17
CA SER A 3 -27.06 35.14 51.42
C SER A 3 -26.46 33.84 51.97
N VAL A 4 -25.99 32.94 51.10
CA VAL A 4 -25.19 31.77 51.50
C VAL A 4 -23.78 31.97 50.93
N LEU A 5 -22.82 32.20 51.82
CA LEU A 5 -21.42 32.48 51.48
C LEU A 5 -20.63 31.16 51.52
N ILE A 6 -20.32 30.59 50.34
CA ILE A 6 -19.46 29.40 50.25
C ILE A 6 -18.02 29.85 50.00
N LEU A 7 -17.19 29.72 51.03
CA LEU A 7 -15.76 29.98 50.97
C LEU A 7 -15.02 28.73 50.47
N VAL A 8 -14.34 28.81 49.33
CA VAL A 8 -13.43 27.77 48.83
C VAL A 8 -12.01 28.32 48.83
N LEU A 9 -11.10 27.68 49.55
CA LEU A 9 -9.69 28.07 49.62
C LEU A 9 -8.98 27.78 48.30
N ALA A 10 -8.26 28.77 47.76
CA ALA A 10 -7.26 28.56 46.73
C ALA A 10 -5.94 28.10 47.37
N ILE A 11 -5.55 26.84 47.15
CA ILE A 11 -4.25 26.32 47.58
C ILE A 11 -3.26 26.46 46.42
N PHE A 12 -2.45 27.52 46.45
CA PHE A 12 -1.28 27.66 45.58
C PHE A 12 -0.17 26.70 46.04
N VAL A 13 0.21 25.74 45.18
CA VAL A 13 1.41 24.92 45.38
C VAL A 13 2.49 25.43 44.42
N ILE A 14 3.42 26.22 44.93
CA ILE A 14 4.57 26.74 44.17
C ILE A 14 5.71 25.72 44.28
N SER A 15 6.03 25.04 43.18
CA SER A 15 7.16 24.12 43.08
C SER A 15 8.24 24.66 42.13
N CYS A 16 9.15 25.46 42.65
CA CYS A 16 10.33 25.93 41.92
C CYS A 16 11.32 24.77 41.69
N PHE A 17 11.69 24.46 40.43
CA PHE A 17 12.91 23.68 40.16
C PHE A 17 13.56 23.97 38.81
N GLY A 18 14.85 24.35 38.85
CA GLY A 18 15.86 23.81 37.93
C GLY A 18 15.94 24.34 36.50
N THR A 19 16.22 25.64 36.29
CA THR A 19 16.80 26.10 35.02
C THR A 19 18.23 25.56 34.84
N LYS A 20 18.40 24.53 34.00
CA LYS A 20 19.72 24.14 33.48
C LYS A 20 19.93 24.76 32.09
N LYS A 21 20.97 25.59 31.95
CA LYS A 21 21.46 26.05 30.64
C LYS A 21 21.97 24.83 29.84
N ALA A 22 21.51 24.67 28.61
CA ALA A 22 22.28 23.97 27.61
C ALA A 22 23.45 24.87 27.18
N ILE A 23 24.63 24.29 26.98
CA ILE A 23 25.79 24.98 26.37
C ILE A 23 25.83 24.50 24.92
N GLU A 24 25.42 25.37 24.00
CA GLU A 24 25.46 25.07 22.57
C GLU A 24 26.80 25.50 22.00
N THR A 25 27.67 24.52 21.74
CA THR A 25 28.98 24.73 21.12
C THR A 25 28.83 24.91 19.62
N GLN A 26 29.30 26.03 19.07
CA GLN A 26 29.33 26.28 17.64
C GLN A 26 30.13 25.19 16.88
N PRO A 27 29.64 24.70 15.72
CA PRO A 27 30.47 23.92 14.80
C PRO A 27 31.61 24.78 14.25
N GLN A 28 32.85 24.29 14.29
CA GLN A 28 33.98 24.99 13.70
C GLN A 28 33.95 24.91 12.17
N GLN A 29 34.25 26.03 11.53
CA GLN A 29 34.44 26.17 10.09
C GLN A 29 35.76 25.50 9.67
N ILE A 30 35.69 24.41 8.90
CA ILE A 30 36.86 23.77 8.26
C ILE A 30 36.94 24.28 6.81
N LYS A 31 38.16 24.56 6.36
CA LYS A 31 38.41 25.13 5.03
C LYS A 31 38.41 24.08 3.93
N GLU A 32 37.90 24.51 2.79
CA GLU A 32 38.11 23.97 1.45
C GLU A 32 39.61 23.77 1.14
N ILE A 33 39.95 22.63 0.52
CA ILE A 33 41.23 22.38 -0.12
C ILE A 33 40.92 21.72 -1.47
N ALA A 34 41.26 22.41 -2.56
CA ALA A 34 41.14 21.85 -3.90
C ALA A 34 42.34 20.95 -4.22
N VAL A 35 42.08 19.88 -4.97
CA VAL A 35 43.11 19.13 -5.71
C VAL A 35 42.66 19.10 -7.16
N VAL A 36 43.52 19.59 -8.04
CA VAL A 36 43.36 19.54 -9.50
C VAL A 36 44.25 18.39 -10.00
N GLU A 37 43.72 17.57 -10.90
CA GLU A 37 44.52 16.60 -11.66
C GLU A 37 44.10 16.71 -13.13
N GLU A 38 45.07 16.94 -14.01
CA GLU A 38 44.85 17.22 -15.43
C GLU A 38 44.96 15.94 -16.27
N VAL A 39 44.15 15.83 -17.33
CA VAL A 39 44.27 14.76 -18.33
C VAL A 39 44.43 15.41 -19.71
N PRO A 40 45.57 15.20 -20.40
CA PRO A 40 45.85 15.83 -21.70
C PRO A 40 45.23 15.08 -22.90
N ASP A 41 45.34 15.71 -24.07
CA ASP A 41 44.46 15.52 -25.24
C ASP A 41 44.93 14.48 -26.29
N ALA A 42 44.11 14.29 -27.33
CA ALA A 42 44.13 13.17 -28.28
C ALA A 42 45.13 13.25 -29.46
N ILE A 43 45.42 12.09 -30.08
CA ILE A 43 46.06 11.95 -31.41
C ILE A 43 45.33 10.87 -32.26
N LYS A 44 45.28 11.07 -33.59
CA LYS A 44 44.62 10.28 -34.66
C LYS A 44 45.35 10.58 -36.01
N PRO A 45 45.07 9.96 -37.18
CA PRO A 45 44.48 8.65 -37.54
C PRO A 45 45.64 7.66 -37.83
N PRO A 46 45.88 6.94 -38.97
CA PRO A 46 45.10 6.62 -40.21
C PRO A 46 43.95 5.61 -39.98
N ILE A 47 43.21 4.99 -40.93
CA ILE A 47 43.13 4.91 -42.43
C ILE A 47 44.15 4.02 -43.20
N ASP A 48 43.71 2.84 -43.65
CA ASP A 48 44.02 2.32 -45.01
C ASP A 48 42.88 1.38 -45.50
N SER A 49 42.92 0.94 -46.76
CA SER A 49 41.79 0.29 -47.47
C SER A 49 42.17 -0.98 -48.25
N ALA A 50 41.26 -1.96 -48.29
CA ALA A 50 41.32 -3.16 -49.13
C ALA A 50 39.90 -3.73 -49.39
N SER A 51 39.73 -4.53 -50.45
CA SER A 51 38.41 -4.77 -51.08
C SER A 51 38.28 -6.19 -51.70
N ILE A 52 37.03 -6.62 -51.96
CA ILE A 52 36.63 -7.66 -52.95
C ILE A 52 36.98 -9.12 -52.55
N PRO A 53 36.25 -10.19 -52.97
CA PRO A 53 35.15 -10.27 -53.96
C PRO A 53 33.79 -10.82 -53.45
N GLN A 54 32.79 -10.74 -54.33
CA GLN A 54 31.53 -11.49 -54.26
C GLN A 54 31.73 -12.97 -54.63
N LYS A 55 30.82 -13.85 -54.17
CA LYS A 55 30.44 -15.06 -54.91
C LYS A 55 28.91 -15.15 -54.98
N THR A 56 28.39 -15.59 -56.11
CA THR A 56 26.95 -15.77 -56.37
C THR A 56 26.54 -17.23 -56.13
N GLU A 57 25.49 -17.43 -55.34
CA GLU A 57 24.60 -18.59 -55.28
C GLU A 57 23.21 -17.98 -54.99
N GLU A 58 22.36 -17.78 -55.99
CA GLU A 58 21.44 -18.75 -56.62
C GLU A 58 20.03 -18.62 -55.99
N ILE A 59 19.02 -18.31 -56.81
CA ILE A 59 17.70 -17.83 -56.36
C ILE A 59 16.68 -18.96 -56.46
N THR A 60 16.21 -19.43 -55.30
CA THR A 60 15.02 -20.27 -55.19
C THR A 60 13.84 -19.41 -54.72
N GLN A 61 12.68 -19.55 -55.37
CA GLN A 61 11.47 -18.83 -55.00
C GLN A 61 10.72 -19.58 -53.90
N GLU A 62 10.54 -18.97 -52.73
CA GLU A 62 9.53 -19.42 -51.76
C GLU A 62 8.52 -18.29 -51.46
N GLN A 63 7.31 -18.55 -51.96
CA GLN A 63 6.01 -18.24 -51.36
C GLN A 63 5.87 -16.96 -50.50
N SER A 64 5.21 -15.95 -51.04
CA SER A 64 4.71 -14.79 -50.28
C SER A 64 3.54 -15.21 -49.37
N GLU A 65 3.86 -15.60 -48.14
CA GLU A 65 2.87 -15.84 -47.10
C GLU A 65 2.28 -14.50 -46.63
N ILE A 66 0.96 -14.38 -46.66
CA ILE A 66 0.26 -13.16 -46.22
C ILE A 66 0.15 -13.24 -44.71
N ILE A 67 1.02 -12.51 -44.02
CA ILE A 67 0.90 -12.27 -42.59
C ILE A 67 -0.32 -11.35 -42.40
N GLU A 68 -1.41 -11.89 -41.87
CA GLU A 68 -2.46 -11.08 -41.29
C GLU A 68 -1.89 -10.42 -40.03
N GLU A 69 -1.77 -9.09 -40.02
CA GLU A 69 -1.35 -8.35 -38.83
C GLU A 69 -2.43 -8.48 -37.77
N GLU A 70 -2.21 -9.36 -36.78
CA GLU A 70 -3.03 -9.37 -35.56
C GLU A 70 -3.00 -7.98 -34.91
N PRO A 71 -4.14 -7.50 -34.40
CA PRO A 71 -4.25 -6.12 -33.94
C PRO A 71 -3.28 -5.88 -32.79
N ILE A 72 -2.38 -4.90 -32.97
CA ILE A 72 -1.46 -4.45 -31.94
C ILE A 72 -2.28 -3.92 -30.76
N VAL A 73 -2.43 -4.73 -29.72
CA VAL A 73 -3.01 -4.30 -28.45
C VAL A 73 -2.02 -3.32 -27.84
N GLU A 74 -2.42 -2.04 -27.75
CA GLU A 74 -1.68 -1.03 -26.99
C GLU A 74 -1.70 -1.38 -25.51
N HIS A 75 -0.74 -2.20 -25.08
CA HIS A 75 -0.31 -2.25 -23.69
C HIS A 75 0.35 -0.90 -23.36
N ASP A 76 -0.46 0.03 -22.85
CA ASP A 76 0.00 1.29 -22.29
C ASP A 76 1.07 1.00 -21.22
N THR A 77 2.32 1.28 -21.57
CA THR A 77 3.52 0.90 -20.81
C THR A 77 3.77 1.90 -19.69
N THR A 78 2.75 2.04 -18.84
CA THR A 78 2.72 2.80 -17.59
C THR A 78 3.91 2.41 -16.71
N PHE A 79 4.93 3.27 -16.71
CA PHE A 79 6.17 3.00 -15.99
C PHE A 79 5.95 3.17 -14.48
N GLU A 80 6.02 2.06 -13.73
CA GLU A 80 5.82 2.06 -12.27
C GLU A 80 6.71 3.08 -11.55
N SER A 81 6.09 4.00 -10.81
CA SER A 81 6.85 4.97 -10.00
C SER A 81 7.58 4.30 -8.83
N PHE A 82 7.22 3.08 -8.42
CA PHE A 82 7.89 2.31 -7.36
C PHE A 82 7.74 0.80 -7.59
N SER A 83 8.85 0.06 -7.67
CA SER A 83 8.82 -1.40 -7.85
C SER A 83 8.49 -2.14 -6.54
N HIS A 84 7.48 -3.00 -6.61
CA HIS A 84 7.02 -3.81 -5.49
C HIS A 84 7.59 -5.24 -5.45
N ILE A 85 8.62 -5.56 -6.25
CA ILE A 85 9.11 -6.95 -6.44
C ILE A 85 9.46 -7.70 -5.15
N ILE A 86 10.12 -7.06 -4.17
CA ILE A 86 10.49 -7.68 -2.88
C ILE A 86 9.24 -8.03 -2.04
N TRP A 87 8.13 -7.32 -2.27
CA TRP A 87 6.84 -7.59 -1.64
C TRP A 87 6.08 -8.70 -2.37
N GLN A 88 6.13 -8.73 -3.70
CA GLN A 88 5.62 -9.84 -4.52
C GLN A 88 6.24 -11.19 -4.08
N GLU A 89 7.57 -11.28 -4.03
CA GLU A 89 8.32 -12.46 -3.56
C GLU A 89 7.89 -12.95 -2.16
N LEU A 90 7.46 -12.03 -1.29
CA LEU A 90 7.01 -12.34 0.06
C LEU A 90 5.54 -12.75 0.12
N LEU A 91 4.70 -12.17 -0.75
CA LEU A 91 3.28 -12.52 -0.85
C LEU A 91 3.11 -13.92 -1.44
N GLU A 92 3.73 -14.23 -2.59
CA GLU A 92 3.72 -15.56 -3.23
C GLU A 92 4.15 -16.68 -2.26
N LYS A 93 5.08 -16.37 -1.36
CA LYS A 93 5.68 -17.34 -0.43
C LYS A 93 4.89 -17.53 0.87
N HIS A 94 4.07 -16.56 1.27
CA HIS A 94 3.47 -16.52 2.62
C HIS A 94 1.99 -16.14 2.69
N ALA A 95 1.35 -15.73 1.60
CA ALA A 95 -0.10 -15.52 1.50
C ALA A 95 -0.72 -16.57 0.57
N SER A 96 -1.78 -17.24 1.02
CA SER A 96 -2.50 -18.22 0.18
C SER A 96 -3.53 -17.53 -0.71
N GLU A 97 -3.95 -18.21 -1.78
CA GLU A 97 -5.09 -17.83 -2.63
C GLU A 97 -6.39 -17.63 -1.81
N ASN A 98 -6.49 -18.25 -0.62
CA ASN A 98 -7.62 -18.09 0.30
C ASN A 98 -7.44 -16.94 1.32
N GLY A 99 -6.30 -16.26 1.32
CA GLY A 99 -6.00 -15.12 2.20
C GLY A 99 -5.49 -15.51 3.59
N ASN A 100 -5.17 -16.78 3.84
CA ASN A 100 -4.44 -17.21 5.03
C ASN A 100 -2.99 -16.74 4.93
N VAL A 101 -2.43 -16.25 6.04
CA VAL A 101 -1.10 -15.63 6.08
C VAL A 101 -0.18 -16.41 7.01
N ASN A 102 0.90 -16.94 6.45
CA ASN A 102 1.95 -17.64 7.17
C ASN A 102 2.83 -16.65 7.96
N TYR A 103 2.30 -16.10 9.06
CA TYR A 103 3.06 -15.20 9.95
C TYR A 103 4.34 -15.86 10.49
N SER A 104 4.36 -17.18 10.64
CA SER A 104 5.56 -17.95 11.02
C SER A 104 6.66 -17.90 9.93
N GLY A 105 6.26 -17.84 8.66
CA GLY A 105 7.12 -17.72 7.49
C GLY A 105 7.62 -16.29 7.31
N PHE A 106 6.72 -15.31 7.32
CA PHE A 106 7.08 -13.88 7.34
C PHE A 106 8.04 -13.54 8.49
N LYS A 107 7.92 -14.18 9.66
CA LYS A 107 8.85 -13.99 10.78
C LYS A 107 10.25 -14.56 10.54
N LYS A 108 10.40 -15.61 9.71
CA LYS A 108 11.71 -16.12 9.27
C LYS A 108 12.34 -15.18 8.25
N ASP A 109 11.55 -14.72 7.27
CA ASP A 109 12.01 -13.80 6.21
C ASP A 109 11.94 -12.32 6.61
N ALA A 110 11.84 -12.02 7.91
CA ALA A 110 11.68 -10.66 8.44
C ALA A 110 12.81 -9.68 8.04
N LYS A 111 13.95 -10.18 7.55
CA LYS A 111 15.01 -9.36 6.95
C LYS A 111 14.61 -8.81 5.57
N GLN A 112 13.98 -9.63 4.73
CA GLN A 112 13.49 -9.26 3.40
C GLN A 112 12.32 -8.27 3.51
N LEU A 113 11.38 -8.54 4.43
CA LEU A 113 10.28 -7.62 4.74
C LEU A 113 10.79 -6.25 5.22
N LYS A 114 11.81 -6.22 6.09
CA LYS A 114 12.45 -4.96 6.51
C LYS A 114 13.21 -4.28 5.37
N SER A 115 13.77 -5.03 4.42
CA SER A 115 14.41 -4.45 3.23
C SER A 115 13.39 -3.71 2.36
N TYR A 116 12.20 -4.30 2.16
CA TYR A 116 11.09 -3.68 1.45
C TYR A 116 10.51 -2.45 2.21
N ILE A 117 10.32 -2.56 3.52
CA ILE A 117 9.87 -1.41 4.34
C ILE A 117 10.91 -0.28 4.30
N ASN A 118 12.20 -0.61 4.27
CA ASN A 118 13.25 0.40 4.11
C ASN A 118 13.19 1.09 2.73
N SER A 119 13.00 0.36 1.62
CA SER A 119 12.90 1.00 0.30
C SER A 119 11.69 1.94 0.19
N LEU A 120 10.52 1.54 0.74
CA LEU A 120 9.36 2.43 0.91
C LEU A 120 9.76 3.71 1.66
N THR A 121 10.39 3.59 2.84
CA THR A 121 10.74 4.77 3.66
C THR A 121 11.73 5.74 3.01
N LEU A 122 12.48 5.29 2.01
CA LEU A 122 13.48 6.07 1.26
C LEU A 122 12.90 6.72 -0.02
N LYS A 123 11.94 6.08 -0.71
CA LYS A 123 11.31 6.61 -1.93
C LYS A 123 9.79 6.74 -1.77
N THR A 124 9.35 7.82 -1.14
CA THR A 124 7.93 8.13 -0.94
C THR A 124 7.29 8.80 -2.17
N PRO A 125 5.96 8.65 -2.40
CA PRO A 125 5.27 9.30 -3.52
C PRO A 125 5.42 10.81 -3.54
N THR A 126 5.64 11.37 -4.74
CA THR A 126 5.67 12.82 -4.99
C THR A 126 4.37 13.29 -5.63
N ASN A 127 4.22 14.59 -5.88
CA ASN A 127 3.07 15.12 -6.60
C ASN A 127 2.99 14.57 -8.03
N GLU A 128 4.14 14.34 -8.68
CA GLU A 128 4.25 13.92 -10.08
C GLU A 128 3.79 12.48 -10.36
N TRP A 129 3.68 11.61 -9.34
CA TRP A 129 3.23 10.22 -9.53
C TRP A 129 1.75 10.16 -9.94
N SER A 130 1.30 9.11 -10.63
CA SER A 130 -0.13 8.90 -10.90
C SER A 130 -0.95 8.71 -9.61
N LYS A 131 -2.29 8.76 -9.68
CA LYS A 131 -3.15 8.42 -8.52
C LYS A 131 -2.99 6.94 -8.19
N GLU A 132 -2.77 6.13 -9.21
CA GLU A 132 -2.66 4.68 -9.24
C GLU A 132 -1.34 4.25 -8.57
N ASP A 133 -0.20 4.85 -8.95
CA ASP A 133 1.09 4.69 -8.27
C ASP A 133 1.00 5.02 -6.78
N LYS A 134 0.35 6.14 -6.45
CA LYS A 134 0.15 6.59 -5.07
C LYS A 134 -0.71 5.60 -4.28
N LEU A 135 -1.79 5.07 -4.86
CA LEU A 135 -2.64 4.09 -4.21
C LEU A 135 -1.94 2.73 -4.04
N ALA A 136 -1.39 2.17 -5.11
CA ALA A 136 -0.63 0.92 -5.09
C ALA A 136 0.48 0.95 -4.02
N TYR A 137 1.28 2.01 -4.02
CA TYR A 137 2.32 2.24 -3.03
C TYR A 137 1.76 2.23 -1.59
N TRP A 138 0.71 3.00 -1.29
CA TRP A 138 0.22 3.15 0.09
C TRP A 138 -0.59 1.94 0.57
N ILE A 139 -1.24 1.19 -0.32
CA ILE A 139 -1.90 -0.10 -0.03
C ILE A 139 -0.84 -1.15 0.29
N ASN A 140 0.14 -1.36 -0.59
CA ASN A 140 1.23 -2.32 -0.35
C ASN A 140 2.07 -1.95 0.88
N ALA A 141 2.26 -0.65 1.14
CA ALA A 141 2.85 -0.18 2.39
C ALA A 141 2.00 -0.60 3.59
N TYR A 142 0.71 -0.21 3.66
CA TYR A 142 -0.15 -0.54 4.81
C TYR A 142 -0.14 -2.04 5.10
N ASN A 143 -0.27 -2.89 4.07
CA ASN A 143 -0.27 -4.34 4.23
C ASN A 143 1.07 -4.85 4.81
N ALA A 144 2.21 -4.45 4.24
CA ALA A 144 3.52 -4.83 4.77
C ALA A 144 3.79 -4.31 6.19
N LEU A 145 3.32 -3.11 6.53
CA LEU A 145 3.41 -2.57 7.90
C LEU A 145 2.52 -3.34 8.88
N THR A 146 1.31 -3.76 8.48
CA THR A 146 0.47 -4.66 9.29
C THR A 146 1.17 -6.00 9.52
N ILE A 147 1.79 -6.61 8.50
CA ILE A 147 2.54 -7.86 8.69
C ILE A 147 3.73 -7.68 9.63
N ASP A 148 4.53 -6.61 9.47
CA ASP A 148 5.64 -6.29 10.39
C ASP A 148 5.15 -6.07 11.84
N LEU A 149 4.00 -5.42 12.03
CA LEU A 149 3.36 -5.27 13.33
C LEU A 149 2.96 -6.62 13.95
N ILE A 150 2.36 -7.54 13.17
CA ILE A 150 2.01 -8.87 13.68
C ILE A 150 3.28 -9.67 14.03
N ILE A 151 4.27 -9.81 13.14
CA ILE A 151 5.43 -10.68 13.40
C ILE A 151 6.31 -10.20 14.56
N ARG A 152 6.31 -8.89 14.86
CA ARG A 152 6.92 -8.31 16.07
C ARG A 152 6.25 -8.79 17.36
N ASN A 153 4.95 -9.08 17.32
CA ASN A 153 4.13 -9.52 18.45
C ASN A 153 3.76 -11.02 18.38
N TYR A 154 4.26 -11.75 17.38
CA TYR A 154 3.89 -13.14 17.13
C TYR A 154 4.67 -14.11 18.05
N PRO A 155 4.03 -15.13 18.65
CA PRO A 155 2.63 -15.53 18.46
C PRO A 155 1.64 -14.64 19.22
N THR A 156 0.63 -14.16 18.49
CA THR A 156 -0.59 -13.56 19.04
C THR A 156 -1.78 -14.17 18.31
N LYS A 157 -2.91 -14.35 18.99
CA LYS A 157 -4.15 -14.83 18.35
C LYS A 157 -4.91 -13.74 17.57
N SER A 158 -4.54 -12.47 17.73
CA SER A 158 -5.27 -11.34 17.14
C SER A 158 -4.43 -10.07 17.15
N ILE A 159 -4.63 -9.19 16.16
CA ILE A 159 -4.17 -7.79 16.21
C ILE A 159 -4.71 -7.06 17.45
N LYS A 160 -5.90 -7.43 17.96
CA LYS A 160 -6.55 -6.80 19.13
C LYS A 160 -5.83 -7.03 20.46
N ASN A 161 -4.93 -8.02 20.54
CA ASN A 161 -4.11 -8.26 21.74
C ASN A 161 -2.90 -7.32 21.82
N ILE A 162 -2.50 -6.75 20.68
CA ILE A 162 -1.42 -5.77 20.61
C ILE A 162 -1.98 -4.44 21.13
N LYS A 163 -1.23 -3.75 22.01
CA LYS A 163 -1.63 -2.45 22.54
C LYS A 163 -1.63 -1.39 21.41
N ASP A 164 -2.70 -0.60 21.34
CA ASP A 164 -2.87 0.57 20.46
C ASP A 164 -2.37 0.35 19.00
N PRO A 165 -2.75 -0.76 18.33
CA PRO A 165 -1.97 -1.33 17.24
C PRO A 165 -1.90 -0.43 16.00
N TRP A 166 -3.02 0.21 15.65
CA TRP A 166 -3.06 1.15 14.52
C TRP A 166 -2.40 2.50 14.81
N ASP A 167 -2.12 2.80 16.08
CA ASP A 167 -1.55 4.07 16.53
C ASP A 167 -0.04 4.02 16.81
N GLN A 168 0.58 2.84 16.89
CA GLN A 168 2.02 2.71 17.12
C GLN A 168 2.85 3.34 15.99
N ARG A 169 3.67 4.33 16.33
CA ARG A 169 4.54 5.06 15.37
C ARG A 169 5.86 4.34 15.13
N LEU A 170 5.81 3.20 14.45
CA LEU A 170 6.94 2.26 14.30
C LEU A 170 7.83 2.50 13.06
N TRP A 171 7.38 3.29 12.09
CA TRP A 171 8.02 3.38 10.77
C TRP A 171 8.24 4.84 10.35
N LYS A 172 9.45 5.20 9.90
CA LYS A 172 9.82 6.59 9.60
C LYS A 172 9.92 6.82 8.09
N PHE A 173 8.88 7.37 7.49
CA PHE A 173 8.86 7.72 6.08
C PHE A 173 9.47 9.12 5.91
N GLY A 174 10.66 9.19 5.31
CA GLY A 174 11.47 10.41 5.26
C GLY A 174 11.69 11.03 6.65
N GLY A 175 11.18 12.26 6.85
CA GLY A 175 11.24 12.97 8.13
C GLY A 175 10.25 12.49 9.19
N LYS A 176 9.15 11.81 8.80
CA LYS A 176 7.96 11.64 9.65
C LYS A 176 7.76 10.19 10.11
N TRP A 177 7.59 9.99 11.42
CA TRP A 177 7.12 8.73 11.98
C TRP A 177 5.61 8.53 11.70
N GLN A 178 5.28 7.48 10.96
CA GLN A 178 3.93 7.07 10.56
C GLN A 178 3.41 5.92 11.44
N ASN A 179 2.10 5.77 11.48
CA ASN A 179 1.37 4.61 12.01
C ASN A 179 0.29 4.19 10.99
N LEU A 180 -0.40 3.06 11.21
CA LEU A 180 -1.40 2.55 10.25
C LEU A 180 -2.57 3.55 10.09
N ASN A 181 -3.04 4.14 11.19
CA ASN A 181 -4.08 5.18 11.18
C ASN A 181 -3.69 6.42 10.34
N ASP A 182 -2.43 6.85 10.35
CA ASP A 182 -1.95 7.96 9.52
C ASP A 182 -1.98 7.61 8.03
N ILE A 183 -1.63 6.37 7.63
CA ILE A 183 -1.68 5.95 6.22
C ILE A 183 -3.14 5.83 5.76
N GLU A 184 -3.96 5.10 6.50
CA GLU A 184 -5.35 4.85 6.10
C GLU A 184 -6.20 6.13 6.14
N HIS A 185 -6.30 6.80 7.29
CA HIS A 185 -7.26 7.89 7.49
C HIS A 185 -6.78 9.26 6.98
N LYS A 186 -5.47 9.46 6.77
CA LYS A 186 -4.90 10.76 6.36
C LYS A 186 -4.27 10.73 4.97
N ILE A 187 -4.08 9.55 4.36
CA ILE A 187 -3.57 9.41 3.00
C ILE A 187 -4.58 8.67 2.12
N LEU A 188 -4.75 7.34 2.28
CA LEU A 188 -5.58 6.52 1.40
C LEU A 188 -7.04 7.02 1.32
N ARG A 189 -7.70 7.23 2.47
CA ARG A 189 -9.06 7.79 2.56
C ARG A 189 -9.18 9.27 2.18
N LYS A 190 -8.11 9.88 1.65
CA LYS A 190 -8.09 11.23 1.03
C LYS A 190 -7.92 11.20 -0.48
N MET A 191 -7.78 10.01 -1.07
CA MET A 191 -7.71 9.79 -2.51
C MET A 191 -9.07 9.41 -3.12
N ASN A 192 -10.14 9.49 -2.31
CA ASN A 192 -11.55 9.29 -2.67
C ASN A 192 -11.83 7.98 -3.42
N GLU A 193 -11.13 6.92 -3.01
CA GLU A 193 -11.27 5.57 -3.56
C GLU A 193 -11.86 4.65 -2.47
N PRO A 194 -13.16 4.30 -2.50
CA PRO A 194 -13.79 3.46 -1.48
C PRO A 194 -13.32 1.99 -1.51
N ARG A 195 -12.82 1.50 -2.65
CA ARG A 195 -12.38 0.09 -2.79
C ARG A 195 -11.10 -0.23 -2.01
N ILE A 196 -10.35 0.76 -1.51
CA ILE A 196 -9.19 0.54 -0.62
C ILE A 196 -9.53 -0.35 0.57
N HIS A 197 -10.78 -0.29 1.05
CA HIS A 197 -11.29 -1.07 2.17
C HIS A 197 -11.43 -2.58 1.88
N PHE A 198 -11.14 -3.01 0.65
CA PHE A 198 -11.02 -4.40 0.21
C PHE A 198 -9.58 -4.78 -0.19
N ALA A 199 -8.69 -3.80 -0.29
CA ALA A 199 -7.28 -3.97 -0.66
C ALA A 199 -6.32 -3.90 0.55
N ILE A 200 -6.74 -3.27 1.67
CA ILE A 200 -5.94 -3.19 2.90
C ILE A 200 -6.40 -4.20 3.96
N VAL A 201 -5.43 -4.82 4.65
CA VAL A 201 -5.70 -5.86 5.67
C VAL A 201 -5.32 -5.42 7.08
N CYS A 202 -6.18 -5.73 8.05
CA CYS A 202 -5.92 -5.56 9.48
C CYS A 202 -5.59 -6.87 10.22
N ALA A 203 -5.16 -7.91 9.49
CA ALA A 203 -4.74 -9.21 10.01
C ALA A 203 -5.83 -9.89 10.88
N SER A 204 -6.99 -10.15 10.29
CA SER A 204 -8.06 -10.90 10.97
C SER A 204 -8.98 -11.66 10.01
N GLU A 205 -9.55 -12.77 10.47
CA GLU A 205 -10.51 -13.64 9.78
C GLU A 205 -11.66 -12.93 9.04
N SER A 206 -12.18 -11.80 9.54
CA SER A 206 -13.27 -11.05 8.89
C SER A 206 -12.82 -9.83 8.07
N CYS A 207 -11.52 -9.66 7.85
CA CYS A 207 -10.98 -8.68 6.91
C CYS A 207 -11.19 -9.12 5.44
N PRO A 208 -10.85 -8.28 4.45
CA PRO A 208 -10.53 -8.76 3.11
C PRO A 208 -9.30 -9.67 3.15
N LYS A 209 -9.13 -10.51 2.13
CA LYS A 209 -7.92 -11.33 1.99
C LYS A 209 -6.68 -10.45 1.83
N LEU A 210 -5.53 -10.92 2.32
CA LEU A 210 -4.27 -10.46 1.78
C LEU A 210 -4.08 -11.19 0.45
N GLN A 211 -4.08 -10.46 -0.66
CA GLN A 211 -3.79 -11.04 -1.97
C GLN A 211 -2.35 -11.56 -2.00
N ASN A 212 -2.11 -12.62 -2.77
CA ASN A 212 -0.77 -13.15 -3.05
C ASN A 212 -0.02 -12.36 -4.15
N GLU A 213 -0.63 -11.27 -4.64
CA GLU A 213 -0.07 -10.33 -5.61
C GLU A 213 0.03 -8.92 -5.01
N ALA A 214 1.12 -8.22 -5.33
CA ALA A 214 1.32 -6.82 -4.97
C ALA A 214 0.57 -5.90 -5.94
N PHE A 215 -0.04 -4.83 -5.42
CA PHE A 215 -0.70 -3.84 -6.30
C PHE A 215 0.34 -3.12 -7.16
N THR A 216 0.10 -3.01 -8.47
CA THR A 216 0.93 -2.19 -9.38
C THR A 216 0.11 -1.01 -9.89
N SER A 217 0.74 0.01 -10.49
CA SER A 217 -0.01 1.10 -11.14
C SER A 217 -0.59 0.67 -12.49
N SER A 218 0.10 -0.21 -13.21
CA SER A 218 -0.32 -0.76 -14.50
C SER A 218 -1.61 -1.59 -14.43
N ASN A 219 -1.71 -2.48 -13.44
CA ASN A 219 -2.86 -3.38 -13.28
C ASN A 219 -3.90 -2.83 -12.27
N PHE A 220 -3.72 -1.60 -11.78
CA PHE A 220 -4.34 -1.12 -10.54
C PHE A 220 -5.87 -1.25 -10.52
N GLU A 221 -6.53 -0.77 -11.57
CA GLU A 221 -8.00 -0.74 -11.66
C GLU A 221 -8.61 -2.14 -11.86
N GLU A 222 -7.88 -3.06 -12.50
CA GLU A 222 -8.29 -4.47 -12.60
C GLU A 222 -8.14 -5.15 -11.23
N GLN A 223 -6.94 -5.12 -10.64
CA GLN A 223 -6.67 -5.69 -9.31
C GLN A 223 -7.70 -5.18 -8.28
N LEU A 224 -7.92 -3.86 -8.22
CA LEU A 224 -8.84 -3.24 -7.27
C LEU A 224 -10.31 -3.58 -7.54
N THR A 225 -10.70 -3.81 -8.80
CA THR A 225 -12.03 -4.30 -9.17
C THR A 225 -12.20 -5.77 -8.80
N ASN A 226 -11.18 -6.60 -9.01
CA ASN A 226 -11.20 -8.03 -8.71
C ASN A 226 -11.31 -8.28 -7.20
N VAL A 227 -10.50 -7.62 -6.35
CA VAL A 227 -10.64 -7.75 -4.88
C VAL A 227 -12.00 -7.24 -4.37
N THR A 228 -12.59 -6.25 -5.04
CA THR A 228 -13.93 -5.74 -4.71
C THR A 228 -15.02 -6.79 -5.01
N LYS A 229 -14.99 -7.39 -6.20
CA LYS A 229 -15.92 -8.46 -6.60
C LYS A 229 -15.75 -9.71 -5.72
N GLU A 230 -14.52 -10.08 -5.42
CA GLU A 230 -14.20 -11.20 -4.53
C GLU A 230 -14.78 -10.96 -3.13
N PHE A 231 -14.47 -9.81 -2.51
CA PHE A 231 -14.95 -9.51 -1.17
C PHE A 231 -16.49 -9.49 -1.08
N LEU A 232 -17.17 -8.99 -2.11
CA LEU A 232 -18.64 -8.98 -2.17
C LEU A 232 -19.28 -10.35 -2.38
N SER A 233 -18.59 -11.26 -3.09
CA SER A 233 -19.07 -12.62 -3.34
C SER A 233 -18.67 -13.63 -2.24
N ASP A 234 -17.68 -13.30 -1.40
CA ASP A 234 -17.32 -14.10 -0.23
C ASP A 234 -18.49 -14.21 0.78
N THR A 235 -19.16 -15.36 0.73
CA THR A 235 -20.31 -15.70 1.57
C THR A 235 -20.02 -15.72 3.08
N SER A 236 -18.75 -15.79 3.50
CA SER A 236 -18.38 -15.63 4.91
C SER A 236 -18.47 -14.16 5.37
N LYS A 237 -18.15 -13.21 4.48
CA LYS A 237 -18.13 -11.76 4.76
C LYS A 237 -19.46 -11.07 4.45
N ASN A 238 -20.15 -11.49 3.40
CA ASN A 238 -21.36 -10.84 2.88
C ASN A 238 -22.42 -11.88 2.46
N GLU A 239 -23.70 -11.53 2.54
CA GLU A 239 -24.81 -12.25 1.92
C GLU A 239 -25.66 -11.24 1.15
N LEU A 240 -25.72 -11.40 -0.18
CA LEU A 240 -26.40 -10.46 -1.08
C LEU A 240 -27.65 -11.13 -1.68
N SER A 241 -28.78 -10.44 -1.62
CA SER A 241 -30.01 -10.79 -2.33
C SER A 241 -30.79 -9.51 -2.66
N LYS A 242 -31.74 -9.62 -3.59
CA LYS A 242 -32.53 -8.47 -4.07
C LYS A 242 -33.11 -7.62 -2.93
N ASP A 243 -33.76 -8.25 -1.94
CA ASP A 243 -34.55 -7.55 -0.91
C ASP A 243 -33.98 -7.69 0.53
N ARG A 244 -32.85 -8.36 0.70
CA ARG A 244 -32.11 -8.47 1.98
C ARG A 244 -30.60 -8.55 1.72
N ILE A 245 -29.82 -7.77 2.46
CA ILE A 245 -28.35 -7.86 2.45
C ILE A 245 -27.84 -7.96 3.88
N MET A 246 -26.90 -8.86 4.14
CA MET A 246 -26.20 -8.96 5.43
C MET A 246 -24.70 -8.81 5.20
N LEU A 247 -24.17 -7.64 5.52
CA LEU A 247 -22.86 -7.19 5.06
C LEU A 247 -21.76 -7.32 6.12
N SER A 248 -20.49 -7.28 5.70
CA SER A 248 -19.37 -7.10 6.61
C SER A 248 -19.47 -5.76 7.35
N LYS A 249 -18.92 -5.69 8.58
CA LYS A 249 -18.90 -4.46 9.39
C LYS A 249 -18.06 -3.33 8.77
N ILE A 250 -17.22 -3.63 7.77
CA ILE A 250 -16.49 -2.63 6.97
C ILE A 250 -17.46 -1.58 6.40
N PHE A 251 -18.59 -2.00 5.82
CA PHE A 251 -19.65 -1.10 5.33
C PHE A 251 -20.37 -0.30 6.42
N LYS A 252 -20.26 -0.70 7.70
CA LYS A 252 -20.77 0.06 8.85
C LYS A 252 -19.75 1.09 9.34
N TRP A 253 -18.47 0.71 9.41
CA TRP A 253 -17.39 1.55 9.91
C TRP A 253 -17.03 2.67 8.91
N PHE A 254 -16.92 2.33 7.63
CA PHE A 254 -16.54 3.25 6.55
C PHE A 254 -17.75 3.70 5.71
N LYS A 255 -18.95 3.71 6.31
CA LYS A 255 -20.21 4.10 5.66
C LYS A 255 -20.11 5.40 4.85
N LYS A 256 -19.38 6.41 5.34
CA LYS A 256 -19.24 7.69 4.63
C LYS A 256 -18.57 7.47 3.26
N ASP A 257 -17.47 6.73 3.25
CA ASP A 257 -16.61 6.54 2.08
C ASP A 257 -17.39 5.84 0.94
N PHE A 258 -18.21 4.84 1.27
CA PHE A 258 -19.11 4.15 0.31
C PHE A 258 -20.36 4.95 -0.08
N GLU A 259 -20.70 6.02 0.64
CA GLU A 259 -21.88 6.86 0.39
C GLU A 259 -21.49 8.31 -0.03
N GLU A 260 -20.26 8.53 -0.51
CA GLU A 260 -19.77 9.85 -0.94
C GLU A 260 -20.20 10.21 -2.38
N ASN A 261 -20.27 9.21 -3.28
CA ASN A 261 -20.62 9.37 -4.70
C ASN A 261 -21.95 8.69 -5.11
N GLY A 262 -22.80 8.34 -4.14
CA GLY A 262 -24.05 7.60 -4.37
C GLY A 262 -24.60 7.00 -3.08
N SER A 263 -25.57 6.09 -3.16
CA SER A 263 -25.93 5.25 -2.02
C SER A 263 -25.05 3.99 -1.98
N LEU A 264 -24.94 3.37 -0.79
CA LEU A 264 -24.30 2.06 -0.65
C LEU A 264 -24.91 1.00 -1.60
N ILE A 265 -26.21 1.11 -1.91
CA ILE A 265 -26.87 0.17 -2.81
C ILE A 265 -26.41 0.39 -4.26
N ASP A 266 -26.11 1.62 -4.66
CA ASP A 266 -25.55 1.92 -5.98
C ASP A 266 -24.11 1.38 -6.07
N PHE A 267 -23.29 1.59 -5.03
CA PHE A 267 -21.93 1.02 -4.95
C PHE A 267 -21.93 -0.52 -5.02
N LEU A 268 -22.75 -1.20 -4.22
CA LEU A 268 -22.83 -2.67 -4.26
C LEU A 268 -23.23 -3.16 -5.66
N ASN A 269 -24.23 -2.51 -6.28
CA ASN A 269 -24.71 -2.83 -7.62
C ASN A 269 -23.70 -2.58 -8.76
N GLN A 270 -22.57 -1.89 -8.53
CA GLN A 270 -21.49 -1.77 -9.52
C GLN A 270 -20.62 -3.04 -9.61
N TYR A 271 -20.58 -3.84 -8.54
CA TYR A 271 -19.63 -4.95 -8.37
C TYR A 271 -20.28 -6.28 -7.95
N SER A 272 -21.62 -6.36 -7.91
CA SER A 272 -22.36 -7.58 -7.58
C SER A 272 -23.31 -8.03 -8.70
N GLU A 273 -23.21 -9.30 -9.10
CA GLU A 273 -24.07 -9.95 -10.12
C GLU A 273 -25.58 -9.88 -9.81
N ILE A 274 -25.95 -9.72 -8.54
CA ILE A 274 -27.35 -9.61 -8.11
C ILE A 274 -27.74 -8.13 -8.04
N ARG A 275 -28.76 -7.74 -8.81
CA ARG A 275 -29.36 -6.39 -8.72
C ARG A 275 -30.08 -6.20 -7.38
N ILE A 276 -29.44 -5.54 -6.43
CA ILE A 276 -29.97 -5.23 -5.09
C ILE A 276 -30.97 -4.07 -5.18
N SER A 277 -32.10 -4.21 -4.48
CA SER A 277 -33.16 -3.20 -4.36
C SER A 277 -32.74 -2.06 -3.43
N ASN A 278 -33.05 -0.82 -3.80
CA ASN A 278 -32.86 0.36 -2.92
C ASN A 278 -33.75 0.31 -1.65
N LYS A 279 -34.64 -0.69 -1.53
CA LYS A 279 -35.45 -1.00 -0.34
C LYS A 279 -34.97 -2.24 0.43
N ALA A 280 -33.82 -2.82 0.07
CA ALA A 280 -33.31 -4.05 0.69
C ALA A 280 -33.06 -3.90 2.19
N LYS A 281 -33.47 -4.89 2.98
CA LYS A 281 -33.25 -4.92 4.43
C LYS A 281 -31.79 -5.20 4.74
N ARG A 282 -31.06 -4.18 5.22
CA ARG A 282 -29.63 -4.23 5.58
C ARG A 282 -29.43 -4.67 7.04
N SER A 283 -28.68 -5.76 7.23
CA SER A 283 -28.06 -6.15 8.50
C SER A 283 -26.53 -6.25 8.34
N PHE A 284 -25.81 -6.57 9.42
CA PHE A 284 -24.36 -6.77 9.40
C PHE A 284 -24.00 -8.10 10.08
N LYS A 285 -23.01 -8.82 9.54
CA LYS A 285 -22.50 -10.08 10.11
C LYS A 285 -21.75 -9.81 11.43
N ALA A 286 -21.41 -10.91 12.13
CA ALA A 286 -20.36 -10.86 13.13
C ALA A 286 -19.02 -10.43 12.48
N TYR A 287 -18.00 -10.19 13.30
CA TYR A 287 -16.65 -9.89 12.80
C TYR A 287 -15.67 -10.60 13.73
N ASN A 288 -15.03 -11.64 13.22
CA ASN A 288 -13.99 -12.34 13.94
C ASN A 288 -12.69 -11.52 13.85
N TRP A 289 -12.01 -11.41 14.99
CA TRP A 289 -10.75 -10.70 15.17
C TRP A 289 -9.56 -11.65 15.33
N ASP A 290 -9.77 -12.96 15.37
CA ASP A 290 -8.68 -13.94 15.31
C ASP A 290 -7.84 -13.73 14.04
N LEU A 291 -6.53 -14.04 14.08
CA LEU A 291 -5.65 -13.92 12.89
C LEU A 291 -6.14 -14.83 11.74
N ASN A 292 -6.00 -14.33 10.52
CA ASN A 292 -6.15 -15.10 9.29
C ASN A 292 -4.84 -15.85 8.97
N GLU A 293 -4.62 -17.00 9.60
CA GLU A 293 -3.40 -17.83 9.45
C GLU A 293 -3.67 -19.27 8.96
#